data_AF-A0A4Q3SN71-F1
#
_entry.id   AF-A0A4Q3SN71-F1
#
_cell.length_a   1.000
_cell.length_b   1.000
_cell.length_c   1.000
_cell.angle_alpha   90.00
_cell.angle_beta   90.00
_cell.angle_gamma   90.00
#
_symmetry.space_group_name_H-M   'P 1'
#
loop_
_entity.id
_entity.type
_entity.pdbx_description
1 polymer ?
#
loop_
_entity_poly.entity_id
_entity_poly.type
_entity_poly.pdbx_seq_one_letter_code
_entity_poly.pdbx_strand_id
1 'polypeptide(L)'
;MIRSISAAALAFAALASPAAAQSPRPDQLAFRDLYKELIEINTTLSVGSCTAASEAMASRLKAAGFADADLKIIVSPDRPKDGNLVATLKGSDPKAKPILLLAHIDVVEANRADWERDPFKLIEEDGYFYARGSSDDKAQAAVWTDSLIRMKQEGFKPRRTIKMALTCGEETPDTFNGVQYLIQNHRDLMDAAFVLNEGSGGRLDANGNRVSLGIQAGEKVYQDYTLEVTNKGGHSSAPVRDNAVYHLSAGLSRLGDYDFPVKLNDAVRANFERMAVIDGGETGKA
;
A
#
# COMPACT_ATOMS: atom_id res chain seq x y z
N MET A 1 -35.71 -73.59 6.61
CA MET A 1 -36.59 -72.56 6.03
C MET A 1 -36.24 -71.22 6.65
N ILE A 2 -36.17 -70.23 5.78
CA ILE A 2 -35.48 -68.93 5.87
C ILE A 2 -35.91 -68.09 7.09
N ARG A 3 -34.93 -67.55 7.83
CA ARG A 3 -35.12 -66.46 8.79
C ARG A 3 -34.54 -65.18 8.20
N SER A 4 -35.40 -64.19 8.00
CA SER A 4 -35.06 -62.83 7.58
C SER A 4 -34.19 -62.13 8.61
N ILE A 5 -33.13 -61.46 8.15
CA ILE A 5 -32.39 -60.46 8.93
C ILE A 5 -32.38 -59.18 8.09
N SER A 6 -33.16 -58.19 8.53
CA SER A 6 -33.12 -56.82 8.01
C SER A 6 -31.85 -56.14 8.53
N ALA A 7 -30.95 -55.76 7.63
CA ALA A 7 -29.83 -54.88 7.97
C ALA A 7 -30.22 -53.43 7.62
N ALA A 8 -30.45 -52.62 8.65
CA ALA A 8 -30.61 -51.18 8.50
C ALA A 8 -29.22 -50.54 8.32
N ALA A 9 -28.96 -49.99 7.13
CA ALA A 9 -27.78 -49.19 6.87
C ALA A 9 -28.01 -47.77 7.40
N LEU A 10 -27.39 -47.43 8.53
CA LEU A 10 -27.26 -46.04 8.97
C LEU A 10 -26.15 -45.36 8.16
N ALA A 11 -26.55 -44.48 7.24
CA ALA A 11 -25.65 -43.54 6.60
C ALA A 11 -25.31 -42.41 7.60
N PHE A 12 -24.09 -42.41 8.14
CA PHE A 12 -23.54 -41.27 8.85
C PHE A 12 -23.13 -40.21 7.82
N ALA A 13 -24.00 -39.23 7.60
CA ALA A 13 -23.62 -38.01 6.91
C ALA A 13 -22.73 -37.20 7.86
N ALA A 14 -21.42 -37.18 7.60
CA ALA A 14 -20.52 -36.25 8.25
C ALA A 14 -20.87 -34.82 7.80
N LEU A 15 -21.66 -34.12 8.59
CA LEU A 15 -21.87 -32.69 8.45
C LEU A 15 -20.53 -32.01 8.78
N ALA A 16 -19.79 -31.61 7.75
CA ALA A 16 -18.68 -30.69 7.91
C ALA A 16 -19.26 -29.39 8.48
N SER A 17 -19.04 -29.14 9.76
CA SER A 17 -19.37 -27.85 10.36
C SER A 17 -18.53 -26.78 9.65
N PRO A 18 -19.13 -25.69 9.15
CA PRO A 18 -18.35 -24.57 8.67
C PRO A 18 -17.46 -24.12 9.83
N ALA A 19 -16.16 -23.94 9.57
CA ALA A 19 -15.23 -23.41 10.55
C ALA A 19 -15.84 -22.10 11.09
N ALA A 20 -16.32 -22.13 12.33
CA ALA A 20 -16.91 -20.97 12.96
C ALA A 20 -15.83 -19.89 12.95
N ALA A 21 -16.12 -18.75 12.29
CA ALA A 21 -15.24 -17.60 12.33
C ALA A 21 -14.94 -17.27 13.79
N GLN A 22 -13.69 -17.47 14.19
CA GLN A 22 -13.26 -17.23 15.56
C GLN A 22 -13.53 -15.76 15.88
N SER A 23 -14.21 -15.48 16.99
CA SER A 23 -14.48 -14.09 17.39
C SER A 23 -13.16 -13.32 17.46
N PRO A 24 -13.13 -12.06 16.96
CA PRO A 24 -11.89 -11.30 16.91
C PRO A 24 -11.34 -11.12 18.32
N ARG A 25 -10.02 -11.29 18.44
CA ARG A 25 -9.32 -11.06 19.70
C ARG A 25 -9.35 -9.55 20.04
N PRO A 26 -9.18 -9.17 21.32
CA PRO A 26 -9.14 -7.77 21.72
C PRO A 26 -8.11 -6.91 20.96
N ASP A 27 -6.93 -7.47 20.65
CA ASP A 27 -5.90 -6.77 19.86
C ASP A 27 -6.36 -6.53 18.41
N GLN A 28 -7.12 -7.46 17.83
CA GLN A 28 -7.68 -7.28 16.49
C GLN A 28 -8.77 -6.21 16.45
N LEU A 29 -9.58 -6.11 17.50
CA LEU A 29 -10.59 -5.05 17.63
C LEU A 29 -9.91 -3.68 17.78
N ALA A 30 -8.90 -3.57 18.64
CA ALA A 30 -8.14 -2.32 18.80
C ALA A 30 -7.47 -1.87 17.49
N PHE A 31 -6.86 -2.81 16.76
CA PHE A 31 -6.32 -2.54 15.42
C PHE A 31 -7.42 -2.07 14.46
N ARG A 32 -8.57 -2.76 14.40
CA ARG A 32 -9.69 -2.39 13.51
C ARG A 32 -10.22 -0.99 13.81
N ASP A 33 -10.28 -0.60 15.08
CA ASP A 33 -10.72 0.75 15.48
C ASP A 33 -9.73 1.84 15.03
N LEU A 34 -8.41 1.60 15.18
CA LEU A 34 -7.36 2.49 14.68
C LEU A 34 -7.40 2.58 13.15
N TYR A 35 -7.51 1.42 12.49
CA TYR A 35 -7.53 1.32 11.05
C TYR A 35 -8.74 2.01 10.44
N LYS A 36 -9.93 1.81 11.02
CA LYS A 36 -11.16 2.52 10.65
C LYS A 36 -10.99 4.03 10.76
N GLU A 37 -10.48 4.52 11.89
CA GLU A 37 -10.25 5.96 12.07
C GLU A 37 -9.33 6.53 10.99
N LEU A 38 -8.19 5.87 10.71
CA LEU A 38 -7.25 6.35 9.70
C LEU A 38 -7.87 6.35 8.28
N ILE A 39 -8.62 5.29 7.94
CA ILE A 39 -9.29 5.15 6.65
C ILE A 39 -10.34 6.25 6.44
N GLU A 40 -11.16 6.50 7.45
CA GLU A 40 -12.30 7.43 7.33
C GLU A 40 -11.91 8.91 7.34
N ILE A 41 -10.65 9.22 7.66
CA ILE A 41 -10.09 10.57 7.43
C ILE A 41 -9.78 10.70 5.95
N ASN A 42 -10.56 11.50 5.22
CA ASN A 42 -10.26 11.80 3.82
C ASN A 42 -8.91 12.55 3.72
N THR A 43 -7.96 11.97 2.98
CA THR A 43 -6.60 12.48 2.75
C THR A 43 -6.30 12.68 1.27
N THR A 44 -7.32 12.81 0.42
CA THR A 44 -7.10 13.18 -0.98
C THR A 44 -6.55 14.59 -1.11
N LEU A 45 -5.80 14.84 -2.18
CA LEU A 45 -5.16 16.13 -2.42
C LEU A 45 -6.16 17.29 -2.47
N SER A 46 -7.30 17.10 -3.13
CA SER A 46 -8.23 18.20 -3.43
C SER A 46 -8.99 18.74 -2.22
N VAL A 47 -9.43 17.86 -1.31
CA VAL A 47 -10.34 18.22 -0.21
C VAL A 47 -9.91 17.67 1.15
N GLY A 48 -9.07 16.64 1.17
CA GLY A 48 -8.65 15.92 2.37
C GLY A 48 -7.62 16.66 3.22
N SER A 49 -7.08 15.97 4.22
CA SER A 49 -6.02 16.48 5.11
C SER A 49 -5.16 15.35 5.69
N CYS A 50 -3.96 15.17 5.15
CA CYS A 50 -2.92 14.33 5.76
C CYS A 50 -2.50 14.83 7.15
N THR A 51 -2.57 16.14 7.40
CA THR A 51 -2.31 16.71 8.74
C THR A 51 -3.28 16.15 9.76
N ALA A 52 -4.58 16.08 9.43
CA ALA A 52 -5.59 15.52 10.33
C ALA A 52 -5.34 14.02 10.61
N ALA A 53 -4.95 13.25 9.59
CA ALA A 53 -4.57 11.85 9.76
C ALA A 53 -3.31 11.68 10.61
N SER A 54 -2.30 12.53 10.41
CA SER A 54 -1.08 12.58 11.23
C SER A 54 -1.39 12.90 12.70
N GLU A 55 -2.25 13.88 12.95
CA GLU A 55 -2.69 14.26 14.30
C GLU A 55 -3.48 13.15 15.00
N ALA A 56 -4.36 12.46 14.27
CA ALA A 56 -5.11 11.32 14.79
C ALA A 56 -4.18 10.16 15.20
N MET A 57 -3.24 9.77 14.33
CA MET A 57 -2.28 8.70 14.63
C MET A 57 -1.30 9.09 15.75
N ALA A 58 -0.87 10.36 15.80
CA ALA A 58 -0.08 10.88 16.92
C ALA A 58 -0.84 10.81 18.24
N SER A 59 -2.15 11.12 18.22
CA SER A 59 -3.02 11.03 19.40
C SER A 59 -3.16 9.59 19.91
N ARG A 60 -3.29 8.62 19.00
CA ARG A 60 -3.29 7.18 19.34
C ARG A 60 -1.97 6.75 19.99
N LEU A 61 -0.83 7.15 19.42
CA LEU A 61 0.50 6.86 19.99
C LEU A 61 0.69 7.53 21.36
N LYS A 62 0.25 8.77 21.52
CA LYS A 62 0.30 9.49 22.79
C LYS A 62 -0.54 8.79 23.86
N ALA A 63 -1.75 8.34 23.51
CA ALA A 63 -2.60 7.55 24.41
C ALA A 63 -1.94 6.22 24.83
N ALA A 64 -1.08 5.65 23.98
CA ALA A 64 -0.28 4.46 24.30
C ALA A 64 0.99 4.76 25.15
N GLY A 65 1.23 6.02 25.50
CA GLY A 65 2.33 6.43 26.39
C GLY A 65 3.59 6.92 25.68
N PHE A 66 3.54 7.24 24.39
CA PHE A 66 4.61 7.99 23.73
C PHE A 66 4.64 9.44 24.25
N ALA A 67 5.85 9.96 24.47
CA ALA A 67 6.03 11.35 24.91
C ALA A 67 6.00 12.31 23.69
N ASP A 68 5.61 13.56 23.92
CA ASP A 68 5.59 14.60 22.87
C ASP A 68 6.97 14.83 22.22
N ALA A 69 8.06 14.53 22.93
CA ALA A 69 9.41 14.61 22.38
C ALA A 69 9.68 13.54 21.31
N ASP A 70 8.97 12.40 21.38
CA ASP A 70 9.15 11.24 20.50
C ASP A 70 8.16 11.25 19.31
N LEU A 71 7.26 12.23 19.25
CA LEU A 71 6.27 12.43 18.20
C LEU A 71 6.50 13.79 17.53
N LYS A 72 6.66 13.80 16.21
CA LYS A 72 6.85 15.02 15.41
C LYS A 72 5.82 15.04 14.30
N ILE A 73 4.96 16.05 14.30
CA ILE A 73 4.11 16.37 13.15
C ILE A 73 4.84 17.47 12.39
N ILE A 74 5.16 17.20 11.13
CA ILE A 74 5.89 18.11 10.25
C ILE A 74 4.94 18.53 9.14
N VAL A 75 4.65 19.83 9.09
CA VAL A 75 3.77 20.42 8.08
C VAL A 75 4.52 21.52 7.36
N SER A 76 4.53 21.48 6.03
CA SER A 76 5.12 22.57 5.26
C SER A 76 4.25 23.83 5.38
N PRO A 77 4.82 25.03 5.66
CA PRO A 77 4.03 26.24 5.90
C PRO A 77 3.09 26.64 4.74
N ASP A 78 3.49 26.33 3.51
CA ASP A 78 2.73 26.55 2.28
C ASP A 78 1.63 25.49 2.04
N ARG A 79 1.69 24.36 2.76
CA ARG A 79 0.79 23.21 2.60
C ARG A 79 0.27 22.71 3.96
N PRO A 80 -0.58 23.49 4.64
CA PRO A 80 -1.01 23.22 6.02
C PRO A 80 -1.79 21.91 6.20
N LYS A 81 -2.30 21.33 5.11
CA LYS A 81 -3.05 20.07 5.11
C LYS A 81 -2.20 18.84 4.79
N ASP A 82 -0.94 19.03 4.42
CA ASP A 82 -0.07 17.97 3.88
C ASP A 82 0.98 17.56 4.91
N GLY A 83 0.51 17.34 6.14
CA GLY A 83 1.32 16.98 7.29
C GLY A 83 1.83 15.54 7.23
N ASN A 84 3.04 15.37 7.78
CA ASN A 84 3.71 14.09 7.98
C ASN A 84 3.82 13.82 9.50
N LEU A 85 3.83 12.56 9.91
CA LEU A 85 4.10 12.15 11.30
C LEU A 85 5.38 11.32 11.36
N VAL A 86 6.33 11.74 12.19
CA VAL A 86 7.46 10.89 12.60
C VAL A 86 7.32 10.51 14.07
N ALA A 87 7.27 9.21 14.36
CA ALA A 87 7.25 8.66 15.71
C ALA A 87 8.53 7.85 15.98
N THR A 88 9.07 7.93 17.21
CA THR A 88 10.31 7.26 17.59
C THR A 88 10.14 6.36 18.81
N LEU A 89 10.33 5.05 18.63
CA LEU A 89 10.51 4.09 19.72
C LEU A 89 12.02 3.90 19.98
N LYS A 90 12.52 4.49 21.07
CA LYS A 90 13.96 4.48 21.39
C LYS A 90 14.47 3.07 21.68
N GLY A 91 15.58 2.73 21.03
CA GLY A 91 16.29 1.47 21.27
C GLY A 91 17.19 1.50 22.51
N SER A 92 17.73 0.34 22.88
CA SER A 92 18.66 0.20 23.99
C SER A 92 20.11 0.56 23.64
N ASP A 93 20.49 0.46 22.36
CA ASP A 93 21.85 0.70 21.88
C ASP A 93 21.92 2.02 21.07
N PRO A 94 22.43 3.12 21.65
CA PRO A 94 22.50 4.41 20.97
C PRO A 94 23.52 4.43 19.82
N LYS A 95 24.40 3.43 19.71
CA LYS A 95 25.35 3.31 18.59
C LYS A 95 24.74 2.58 17.40
N ALA A 96 23.66 1.83 17.60
CA ALA A 96 23.02 1.11 16.53
C ALA A 96 22.14 2.06 15.71
N LYS A 97 22.46 2.22 14.41
CA LYS A 97 21.64 3.00 13.48
C LYS A 97 20.16 2.55 13.53
N PRO A 98 19.18 3.49 13.51
CA PRO A 98 17.76 3.17 13.54
C PRO A 98 17.30 2.35 12.35
N ILE A 99 16.10 1.77 12.43
CA ILE A 99 15.34 1.33 11.25
C ILE A 99 14.19 2.32 11.03
N LEU A 100 13.77 2.51 9.79
CA LEU A 100 12.63 3.35 9.44
C LEU A 100 11.51 2.50 8.86
N LEU A 101 10.32 2.59 9.44
CA LEU A 101 9.07 2.10 8.89
C LEU A 101 8.42 3.27 8.15
N LEU A 102 8.29 3.17 6.84
CA LEU A 102 7.73 4.21 5.99
C LEU A 102 6.39 3.73 5.44
N ALA A 103 5.39 4.60 5.45
CA ALA A 103 4.09 4.39 4.81
C ALA A 103 3.55 5.76 4.41
N HIS A 104 2.80 5.84 3.30
CA HIS A 104 2.11 7.08 2.96
C HIS A 104 0.65 7.04 3.47
N ILE A 105 0.08 8.22 3.67
CA ILE A 105 -1.28 8.40 4.21
C ILE A 105 -2.17 9.27 3.33
N ASP A 106 -1.61 9.95 2.33
CA ASP A 106 -2.38 10.47 1.21
C ASP A 106 -2.93 9.31 0.37
N VAL A 107 -4.00 9.60 -0.36
CA VAL A 107 -4.65 8.63 -1.22
C VAL A 107 -5.10 9.32 -2.51
N VAL A 108 -5.11 8.61 -3.63
CA VAL A 108 -5.71 9.17 -4.85
C VAL A 108 -7.19 9.54 -4.67
N GLU A 109 -7.66 10.43 -5.54
CA GLU A 109 -9.05 10.85 -5.58
C GLU A 109 -10.04 9.68 -5.70
N ALA A 110 -11.23 9.89 -5.13
CA ALA A 110 -12.32 8.93 -5.19
C ALA A 110 -13.64 9.67 -5.49
N ASN A 111 -14.03 9.64 -6.76
CA ASN A 111 -15.31 10.18 -7.18
C ASN A 111 -16.45 9.30 -6.67
N ARG A 112 -17.31 9.84 -5.80
CA ARG A 112 -18.40 9.07 -5.17
C ARG A 112 -19.30 8.37 -6.17
N ALA A 113 -19.52 8.92 -7.36
CA ALA A 113 -20.41 8.34 -8.37
C ALA A 113 -19.91 6.98 -8.91
N ASP A 114 -18.60 6.73 -8.83
CA ASP A 114 -17.97 5.51 -9.36
C ASP A 114 -17.93 4.37 -8.33
N TRP A 115 -18.39 4.61 -7.09
CA TRP A 115 -18.29 3.67 -6.00
C TRP A 115 -19.66 3.10 -5.60
N GLU A 116 -19.73 1.79 -5.35
CA GLU A 116 -20.91 1.16 -4.75
C GLU A 116 -21.08 1.61 -3.28
N ARG A 117 -19.97 1.59 -2.54
CA ARG A 117 -19.89 1.98 -1.12
C ARG A 117 -19.38 3.42 -1.01
N ASP A 118 -19.53 4.04 0.16
CA ASP A 118 -18.87 5.32 0.41
C ASP A 118 -17.34 5.09 0.46
N PRO A 119 -16.53 5.77 -0.38
CA PRO A 119 -15.09 5.54 -0.43
C PRO A 119 -14.39 5.85 0.89
N PHE A 120 -14.94 6.72 1.73
CA PHE A 120 -14.33 7.12 3.00
C PHE A 120 -15.09 6.58 4.21
N LYS A 121 -15.79 5.46 4.05
CA LYS A 121 -16.30 4.65 5.17
C LYS A 121 -15.74 3.24 5.06
N LEU A 122 -15.07 2.79 6.12
CA LEU A 122 -14.55 1.43 6.14
C LEU A 122 -15.72 0.45 6.30
N ILE A 123 -15.97 -0.33 5.25
CA ILE A 123 -16.98 -1.41 5.24
C ILE A 123 -16.26 -2.76 5.25
N GLU A 124 -16.62 -3.61 6.21
CA GLU A 124 -16.20 -5.01 6.25
C GLU A 124 -17.34 -5.90 5.75
N GLU A 125 -17.11 -6.64 4.67
CA GLU A 125 -18.11 -7.50 4.04
C GLU A 125 -17.41 -8.69 3.39
N ASP A 126 -17.95 -9.90 3.58
CA ASP A 126 -17.43 -11.14 3.00
C ASP A 126 -15.92 -11.41 3.25
N GLY A 127 -15.40 -10.92 4.37
CA GLY A 127 -13.98 -11.07 4.74
C GLY A 127 -13.05 -10.04 4.10
N TYR A 128 -13.59 -9.03 3.41
CA TYR A 128 -12.85 -7.94 2.77
C TYR A 128 -13.16 -6.59 3.40
N PHE A 129 -12.18 -5.68 3.31
CA PHE A 129 -12.31 -4.29 3.72
C PHE A 129 -12.38 -3.37 2.51
N TYR A 130 -13.51 -2.68 2.35
CA TYR A 130 -13.78 -1.77 1.25
C TYR A 130 -13.70 -0.31 1.73
N ALA A 131 -12.72 0.43 1.23
CA ALA A 131 -12.61 1.89 1.29
C ALA A 131 -11.44 2.37 0.41
N ARG A 132 -11.42 3.65 0.05
CA ARG A 132 -10.22 4.32 -0.47
C ARG A 132 -9.14 4.30 0.61
N GLY A 133 -7.96 3.82 0.26
CA GLY A 133 -6.84 3.65 1.19
C GLY A 133 -6.78 2.29 1.86
N SER A 134 -7.77 1.40 1.67
CA SER A 134 -7.85 0.13 2.42
C SER A 134 -6.81 -0.93 2.04
N SER A 135 -6.08 -0.69 0.95
CA SER A 135 -4.89 -1.44 0.59
C SER A 135 -3.70 -0.51 0.52
N ASP A 136 -3.88 0.61 -0.19
CA ASP A 136 -2.82 1.50 -0.64
C ASP A 136 -3.01 2.91 -0.06
N ASP A 137 -2.23 3.33 0.95
CA ASP A 137 -1.31 2.51 1.79
C ASP A 137 -1.68 2.60 3.29
N LYS A 138 -2.90 3.07 3.59
CA LYS A 138 -3.34 3.26 4.98
C LYS A 138 -3.41 1.95 5.78
N ALA A 139 -3.50 0.81 5.10
CA ALA A 139 -3.36 -0.50 5.75
C ALA A 139 -1.97 -0.66 6.39
N GLN A 140 -0.89 -0.40 5.65
CA GLN A 140 0.47 -0.48 6.18
C GLN A 140 0.72 0.59 7.25
N ALA A 141 0.26 1.83 7.02
CA ALA A 141 0.35 2.91 8.00
C ALA A 141 -0.31 2.55 9.34
N ALA A 142 -1.49 1.92 9.29
CA ALA A 142 -2.19 1.44 10.47
C ALA A 142 -1.44 0.30 11.16
N VAL A 143 -0.87 -0.65 10.40
CA VAL A 143 -0.08 -1.77 10.95
C VAL A 143 1.18 -1.25 11.64
N TRP A 144 1.89 -0.28 11.07
CA TRP A 144 3.06 0.33 11.70
C TRP A 144 2.69 1.08 12.98
N THR A 145 1.60 1.85 12.95
CA THR A 145 1.13 2.60 14.12
C THR A 145 0.73 1.65 15.25
N ASP A 146 -0.08 0.63 14.97
CA ASP A 146 -0.48 -0.39 15.96
C ASP A 146 0.73 -1.17 16.49
N SER A 147 1.68 -1.54 15.63
CA SER A 147 2.91 -2.22 16.05
C SER A 147 3.69 -1.39 17.07
N LEU A 148 3.84 -0.07 16.84
CA LEU A 148 4.51 0.83 17.78
C LEU A 148 3.73 0.95 19.10
N ILE A 149 2.41 1.08 19.04
CA ILE A 149 1.52 1.12 20.22
C ILE A 149 1.72 -0.13 21.07
N ARG A 150 1.64 -1.31 20.45
CA ARG A 150 1.78 -2.60 21.15
C ARG A 150 3.17 -2.77 21.73
N MET A 151 4.22 -2.52 20.96
CA MET A 151 5.60 -2.57 21.48
C MET A 151 5.79 -1.65 22.69
N LYS A 152 5.21 -0.45 22.66
CA LYS A 152 5.28 0.48 23.78
C LYS A 152 4.55 -0.03 25.02
N GLN A 153 3.33 -0.53 24.86
CA GLN A 153 2.50 -1.05 25.96
C GLN A 153 3.05 -2.35 26.55
N GLU A 154 3.65 -3.20 25.73
CA GLU A 154 4.33 -4.43 26.13
C GLU A 154 5.68 -4.15 26.82
N GLY A 155 6.14 -2.89 26.85
CA GLY A 155 7.45 -2.52 27.39
C GLY A 155 8.63 -3.04 26.58
N PHE A 156 8.40 -3.38 25.30
CA PHE A 156 9.43 -3.89 24.41
C PHE A 156 10.51 -2.82 24.18
N LYS A 157 11.76 -3.21 24.43
CA LYS A 157 12.93 -2.36 24.25
C LYS A 157 13.81 -2.93 23.13
N PRO A 158 13.64 -2.48 21.87
CA PRO A 158 14.42 -3.00 20.76
C PRO A 158 15.90 -2.62 20.90
N ARG A 159 16.81 -3.40 20.29
CA ARG A 159 18.23 -3.01 20.26
C ARG A 159 18.44 -1.71 19.49
N ARG A 160 17.90 -1.64 18.27
CA ARG A 160 17.91 -0.44 17.42
C ARG A 160 16.70 0.43 17.74
N THR A 161 16.85 1.74 17.63
CA THR A 161 15.69 2.64 17.57
C THR A 161 14.84 2.29 16.36
N ILE A 162 13.52 2.25 16.54
CA ILE A 162 12.53 2.11 15.47
C ILE A 162 11.92 3.49 15.26
N LYS A 163 12.03 4.02 14.05
CA LYS A 163 11.33 5.22 13.62
C LYS A 163 10.19 4.82 12.71
N MET A 164 9.08 5.51 12.79
CA MET A 164 7.98 5.41 11.84
C MET A 164 7.78 6.77 11.21
N ALA A 165 7.67 6.85 9.89
CA ALA A 165 7.27 8.04 9.15
C ALA A 165 5.99 7.72 8.38
N LEU A 166 4.91 8.42 8.70
CA LEU A 166 3.69 8.47 7.91
C LEU A 166 3.73 9.74 7.06
N THR A 167 3.80 9.59 5.74
CA THR A 167 4.08 10.71 4.82
C THR A 167 2.90 11.07 3.94
N CYS A 168 2.85 12.32 3.49
CA CYS A 168 1.88 12.80 2.52
C CYS A 168 2.56 13.10 1.18
N GLY A 169 1.82 13.02 0.07
CA GLY A 169 2.30 13.39 -1.26
C GLY A 169 3.09 12.31 -1.98
N GLU A 170 2.88 11.04 -1.64
CA GLU A 170 3.39 9.93 -2.45
C GLU A 170 2.64 9.88 -3.79
N GLU A 171 1.30 9.97 -3.73
CA GLU A 171 0.39 9.79 -4.86
C GLU A 171 0.32 11.04 -5.76
N THR A 172 0.85 12.17 -5.27
CA THR A 172 0.86 13.47 -5.97
C THR A 172 2.24 14.15 -5.89
N PRO A 173 3.31 13.44 -6.27
CA PRO A 173 4.69 13.86 -6.00
C PRO A 173 5.12 15.06 -6.83
N ASP A 174 4.37 15.39 -7.88
CA ASP A 174 4.48 16.58 -8.71
C ASP A 174 4.00 17.85 -7.98
N THR A 175 3.11 17.69 -6.99
CA THR A 175 2.52 18.78 -6.21
C THR A 175 3.21 18.95 -4.86
N PHE A 176 3.41 17.84 -4.14
CA PHE A 176 4.13 17.80 -2.88
C PHE A 176 4.70 16.41 -2.69
N ASN A 177 5.96 16.30 -2.26
CA ASN A 177 6.56 15.02 -1.92
C ASN A 177 7.07 15.10 -0.47
N GLY A 178 6.30 14.51 0.45
CA GLY A 178 6.59 14.56 1.89
C GLY A 178 7.92 13.91 2.25
N VAL A 179 8.28 12.80 1.61
CA VAL A 179 9.58 12.14 1.82
C VAL A 179 10.72 13.06 1.41
N GLN A 180 10.64 13.65 0.21
CA GLN A 180 11.65 14.58 -0.29
C GLN A 180 11.77 15.81 0.63
N TYR A 181 10.64 16.38 1.06
CA TYR A 181 10.60 17.50 1.99
C TYR A 181 11.26 17.15 3.33
N LEU A 182 10.96 15.97 3.90
CA LEU A 182 11.55 15.50 5.16
C LEU A 182 13.05 15.25 5.03
N ILE A 183 13.52 14.67 3.92
CA ILE A 183 14.95 14.45 3.68
C ILE A 183 15.71 15.79 3.57
N GLN A 184 15.10 16.81 2.95
CA GLN A 184 15.73 18.12 2.77
C GLN A 184 15.74 18.98 4.04
N ASN A 185 14.66 18.95 4.83
CA ASN A 185 14.45 19.88 5.94
C ASN A 185 14.58 19.23 7.33
N HIS A 186 14.42 17.91 7.42
CA HIS A 186 14.34 17.14 8.67
C HIS A 186 15.12 15.82 8.57
N ARG A 187 16.32 15.88 7.98
CA ARG A 187 17.12 14.69 7.63
C ARG A 187 17.40 13.77 8.82
N ASP A 188 17.59 14.36 10.01
CA ASP A 188 17.82 13.65 11.26
C ASP A 188 16.65 12.73 11.64
N LEU A 189 15.43 13.10 11.25
CA LEU A 189 14.23 12.29 11.45
C LEU A 189 14.22 11.10 10.48
N MET A 190 14.71 11.24 9.25
CA MET A 190 14.66 10.20 8.22
C MET A 190 15.86 9.24 8.21
N ASP A 191 17.01 9.65 8.78
CA ASP A 191 18.21 8.83 8.75
C ASP A 191 18.03 7.47 9.47
N ALA A 192 18.35 6.40 8.75
CA ALA A 192 18.21 5.01 9.19
C ALA A 192 19.29 4.10 8.55
N ALA A 193 19.44 2.90 9.10
CA ALA A 193 20.28 1.83 8.54
C ALA A 193 19.68 1.25 7.26
N PHE A 194 18.36 1.09 7.26
CA PHE A 194 17.53 0.66 6.14
C PHE A 194 16.08 1.11 6.41
N VAL A 195 15.29 1.13 5.34
CA VAL A 195 13.88 1.53 5.33
C VAL A 195 13.05 0.34 4.90
N LEU A 196 11.91 0.14 5.56
CA LEU A 196 10.84 -0.75 5.10
C LEU A 196 9.72 0.16 4.59
N ASN A 197 9.47 0.16 3.29
CA ASN A 197 8.37 0.87 2.63
C ASN A 197 7.38 -0.15 2.04
N GLU A 198 6.36 0.38 1.38
CA GLU A 198 5.36 -0.36 0.61
C GLU A 198 5.93 -1.01 -0.67
N GLY A 199 5.05 -1.40 -1.61
CA GLY A 199 5.43 -1.86 -2.95
C GLY A 199 5.45 -3.38 -3.14
N SER A 200 5.20 -4.15 -2.07
CA SER A 200 5.04 -5.61 -2.16
C SER A 200 3.81 -6.13 -1.43
N GLY A 201 3.47 -7.39 -1.68
CA GLY A 201 2.26 -8.01 -1.15
C GLY A 201 2.41 -9.49 -0.83
N GLY A 202 1.37 -10.05 -0.23
CA GLY A 202 1.25 -11.48 0.00
C GLY A 202 0.16 -12.11 -0.87
N ARG A 203 0.31 -13.39 -1.18
CA ARG A 203 -0.73 -14.18 -1.84
C ARG A 203 -1.29 -15.23 -0.88
N LEU A 204 -2.61 -15.33 -0.84
CA LEU A 204 -3.34 -16.43 -0.21
C LEU A 204 -3.93 -17.35 -1.28
N ASP A 205 -4.11 -18.63 -0.96
CA ASP A 205 -4.91 -19.54 -1.79
C ASP A 205 -6.42 -19.38 -1.52
N ALA A 206 -7.25 -20.12 -2.24
CA ALA A 206 -8.71 -20.09 -2.08
C ALA A 206 -9.20 -20.54 -0.68
N ASN A 207 -8.35 -21.22 0.09
CA ASN A 207 -8.64 -21.64 1.47
C ASN A 207 -8.07 -20.66 2.50
N GLY A 208 -7.45 -19.55 2.07
CA GLY A 208 -6.81 -18.56 2.94
C GLY A 208 -5.42 -18.95 3.44
N ASN A 209 -4.80 -20.02 2.91
CA ASN A 209 -3.44 -20.39 3.28
C ASN A 209 -2.41 -19.44 2.66
N ARG A 210 -1.34 -19.14 3.38
CA ARG A 210 -0.25 -18.29 2.89
C ARG A 210 0.53 -19.02 1.79
N VAL A 211 0.58 -18.41 0.61
CA VAL A 211 1.26 -18.95 -0.57
C VAL A 211 2.60 -18.26 -0.78
N SER A 212 2.64 -16.93 -0.70
CA SER A 212 3.87 -16.15 -0.85
C SER A 212 3.79 -14.84 -0.07
N LEU A 213 4.96 -14.32 0.28
CA LEU A 213 5.15 -12.96 0.78
C LEU A 213 6.33 -12.36 0.00
N GLY A 214 6.04 -11.34 -0.79
CA GLY A 214 7.05 -10.62 -1.56
C GLY A 214 7.84 -9.65 -0.69
N ILE A 215 9.10 -9.43 -1.07
CA ILE A 215 9.91 -8.31 -0.60
C ILE A 215 10.47 -7.64 -1.85
N GLN A 216 10.14 -6.37 -2.03
CA GLN A 216 10.64 -5.60 -3.15
C GLN A 216 12.01 -5.01 -2.82
N ALA A 217 12.97 -5.19 -3.74
CA ALA A 217 14.32 -4.63 -3.62
C ALA A 217 14.55 -3.39 -4.51
N GLY A 218 13.55 -3.03 -5.32
CA GLY A 218 13.59 -1.87 -6.19
C GLY A 218 12.36 -1.79 -7.10
N GLU A 219 12.15 -0.61 -7.67
CA GLU A 219 11.03 -0.29 -8.52
C GLU A 219 11.49 0.21 -9.89
N LYS A 220 10.59 0.13 -10.87
CA LYS A 220 10.81 0.78 -12.16
C LYS A 220 10.46 2.26 -12.00
N VAL A 221 11.29 3.12 -12.58
CA VAL A 221 10.92 4.52 -12.78
C VAL A 221 10.16 4.63 -14.10
N TYR A 222 9.09 5.41 -14.13
CA TYR A 222 8.38 5.76 -15.36
C TYR A 222 8.91 7.08 -15.94
N GLN A 223 8.68 7.30 -17.22
CA GLN A 223 9.01 8.56 -17.88
C GLN A 223 7.90 8.89 -18.87
N ASP A 224 7.33 10.08 -18.71
CA ASP A 224 6.37 10.61 -19.65
C ASP A 224 7.06 11.39 -20.77
N TYR A 225 6.49 11.31 -21.97
CA TYR A 225 6.96 12.00 -23.16
C TYR A 225 5.81 12.72 -23.85
N THR A 226 6.02 13.99 -24.20
CA THR A 226 5.12 14.74 -25.07
C THR A 226 5.66 14.70 -26.50
N LEU A 227 4.86 14.20 -27.44
CA LEU A 227 5.19 14.15 -28.86
C LEU A 227 4.39 15.22 -29.61
N GLU A 228 5.10 16.14 -30.27
CA GLU A 228 4.49 17.18 -31.10
C GLU A 228 4.98 17.04 -32.55
N VAL A 229 4.05 17.09 -33.49
CA VAL A 229 4.33 17.07 -34.92
C VAL A 229 3.62 18.26 -35.57
N THR A 230 4.37 19.04 -36.35
CA THR A 230 3.84 20.22 -37.05
C THR A 230 3.99 20.07 -38.56
N ASN A 231 3.09 20.67 -39.32
CA ASN A 231 3.20 20.80 -40.77
C ASN A 231 2.72 22.18 -41.23
N LYS A 232 3.01 22.55 -42.48
CA LYS A 232 2.45 23.77 -43.08
C LYS A 232 0.94 23.57 -43.27
N GLY A 233 0.13 24.36 -42.57
CA GLY A 233 -1.33 24.31 -42.67
C GLY A 233 -1.85 24.53 -44.10
N GLY A 234 -3.10 24.15 -44.35
CA GLY A 234 -3.74 24.25 -45.67
C GLY A 234 -5.27 24.16 -45.58
N HIS A 235 -5.94 24.34 -46.71
CA HIS A 235 -7.41 24.26 -46.77
C HIS A 235 -7.89 22.81 -46.67
N SER A 236 -8.77 22.48 -45.71
CA SER A 236 -9.17 21.09 -45.42
C SER A 236 -9.86 20.38 -46.59
N SER A 237 -10.45 21.12 -47.54
CA SER A 237 -11.03 20.53 -48.77
C SER A 237 -10.01 20.19 -49.86
N ALA A 238 -8.72 20.53 -49.66
CA ALA A 238 -7.61 20.22 -50.56
C ALA A 238 -6.50 19.49 -49.78
N PRO A 239 -6.77 18.27 -49.25
CA PRO A 239 -5.83 17.56 -48.40
C PRO A 239 -4.57 17.18 -49.18
N VAL A 240 -3.41 17.35 -48.54
CA VAL A 240 -2.11 16.88 -49.03
C VAL A 240 -1.63 15.69 -48.22
N ARG A 241 -0.79 14.84 -48.83
CA ARG A 241 -0.25 13.65 -48.14
C ARG A 241 0.68 13.98 -46.98
N ASP A 242 1.38 15.11 -47.05
CA ASP A 242 2.25 15.60 -45.99
C ASP A 242 1.43 16.30 -44.90
N ASN A 243 1.03 15.54 -43.88
CA ASN A 243 0.08 15.98 -42.86
C ASN A 243 0.56 15.55 -41.46
N ALA A 244 0.54 16.47 -40.50
CA ALA A 244 0.98 16.22 -39.13
C ALA A 244 0.25 15.05 -38.46
N VAL A 245 -1.05 14.89 -38.72
CA VAL A 245 -1.86 13.78 -38.20
C VAL A 245 -1.32 12.45 -38.70
N TYR A 246 -1.02 12.32 -40.00
CA TYR A 246 -0.53 11.07 -40.57
C TYR A 246 0.85 10.70 -40.04
N HIS A 247 1.74 11.69 -39.90
CA HIS A 247 3.07 11.49 -39.31
C HIS A 247 2.98 11.04 -37.86
N LEU A 248 2.13 11.69 -37.05
CA LEU A 248 1.92 11.31 -35.64
C LEU A 248 1.29 9.92 -35.54
N SER A 249 0.24 9.62 -36.31
CA SER A 249 -0.39 8.30 -36.34
C SER A 249 0.62 7.21 -36.70
N ALA A 250 1.43 7.41 -37.74
CA ALA A 250 2.46 6.45 -38.13
C ALA A 250 3.55 6.30 -37.06
N GLY A 251 3.92 7.39 -36.37
CA GLY A 251 4.85 7.36 -35.24
C GLY A 251 4.32 6.53 -34.06
N LEU A 252 3.06 6.76 -33.69
CA LEU A 252 2.38 6.02 -32.62
C LEU A 252 2.23 4.54 -32.96
N SER A 253 1.90 4.19 -34.21
CA SER A 253 1.88 2.78 -34.65
C SER A 253 3.24 2.11 -34.46
N ARG A 254 4.33 2.74 -34.90
CA ARG A 254 5.68 2.18 -34.71
C ARG A 254 6.05 2.03 -33.23
N LEU A 255 5.62 2.96 -32.38
CA LEU A 255 5.87 2.88 -30.93
C LEU A 255 5.08 1.73 -30.30
N GLY A 256 3.83 1.53 -30.71
CA GLY A 256 2.99 0.42 -30.26
C GLY A 256 3.52 -0.95 -30.69
N ASP A 257 4.14 -1.03 -31.88
CA ASP A 257 4.77 -2.24 -32.42
C ASP A 257 6.20 -2.46 -31.88
N TYR A 258 6.72 -1.59 -31.02
CA TYR A 258 8.09 -1.68 -30.51
C TYR A 258 8.17 -2.52 -29.22
N ASP A 259 8.78 -3.71 -29.33
CA ASP A 259 9.09 -4.54 -28.17
C ASP A 259 10.36 -4.06 -27.47
N PHE A 260 10.21 -3.61 -26.22
CA PHE A 260 11.35 -3.30 -25.38
C PHE A 260 12.09 -4.58 -24.99
N PRO A 261 13.44 -4.62 -25.08
CA PRO A 261 14.20 -5.80 -24.69
C PRO A 261 14.02 -6.08 -23.19
N VAL A 262 13.71 -7.34 -22.85
CA VAL A 262 13.60 -7.78 -21.47
C VAL A 262 14.97 -7.68 -20.81
N LYS A 263 15.04 -6.91 -19.72
CA LYS A 263 16.24 -6.78 -18.89
C LYS A 263 15.93 -7.30 -17.49
N LEU A 264 16.57 -8.41 -17.14
CA LEU A 264 16.46 -9.00 -15.81
C LEU A 264 17.66 -8.58 -14.97
N ASN A 265 17.39 -8.08 -13.76
CA ASN A 265 18.38 -8.02 -12.70
C ASN A 265 18.23 -9.25 -11.79
N ASP A 266 19.13 -9.40 -10.83
CA ASP A 266 19.16 -10.55 -9.93
C ASP A 266 17.86 -10.69 -9.11
N ALA A 267 17.27 -9.58 -8.68
CA ALA A 267 16.02 -9.58 -7.92
C ALA A 267 14.83 -10.07 -8.77
N VAL A 268 14.68 -9.55 -9.99
CA VAL A 268 13.60 -9.96 -10.91
C VAL A 268 13.77 -11.41 -11.34
N ARG A 269 15.00 -11.83 -11.63
CA ARG A 269 15.31 -13.23 -11.97
C ARG A 269 14.93 -14.17 -10.82
N ALA A 270 15.38 -13.86 -9.61
CA ALA A 270 15.06 -14.66 -8.42
C ALA A 270 13.54 -14.72 -8.18
N ASN A 271 12.82 -13.61 -8.38
CA ASN A 271 11.37 -13.60 -8.29
C ASN A 271 10.74 -14.58 -9.29
N PHE A 272 11.10 -14.51 -10.58
CA PHE A 272 10.53 -15.40 -11.59
C PHE A 272 10.85 -16.88 -11.31
N GLU A 273 12.08 -17.21 -10.95
CA GLU A 273 12.47 -18.59 -10.62
C GLU A 273 11.65 -19.16 -9.45
N ARG A 274 11.34 -18.33 -8.44
CA ARG A 274 10.53 -18.75 -7.29
C ARG A 274 9.05 -18.82 -7.64
N MET A 275 8.52 -17.81 -8.31
CA MET A 275 7.11 -17.75 -8.68
C MET A 275 6.74 -18.82 -9.71
N ALA A 276 7.65 -19.20 -10.61
CA ALA A 276 7.45 -20.29 -11.57
C ALA A 276 7.03 -21.60 -10.90
N VAL A 277 7.63 -21.94 -9.75
CA VAL A 277 7.28 -23.14 -8.97
C VAL A 277 5.88 -23.03 -8.37
N ILE A 278 5.49 -21.82 -7.95
CA ILE A 278 4.21 -21.58 -7.26
C ILE A 278 3.06 -21.48 -8.28
N ASP A 279 3.27 -20.83 -9.42
CA ASP A 279 2.27 -20.63 -10.46
C ASP A 279 2.08 -21.90 -11.30
N GLY A 280 3.16 -22.62 -11.61
CA GLY A 280 3.13 -23.86 -12.39
C GLY A 280 2.50 -23.69 -13.79
N GLY A 281 2.09 -24.81 -14.40
CA GLY A 281 1.39 -24.78 -15.70
C GLY A 281 2.24 -24.22 -16.85
N GLU A 282 1.60 -23.48 -17.76
CA GLU A 282 2.30 -22.76 -18.84
C GLU A 282 2.95 -21.47 -18.33
N THR A 283 2.29 -20.76 -17.41
CA THR A 283 2.80 -19.51 -16.81
C THR A 283 4.14 -19.71 -16.09
N GLY A 284 4.30 -20.80 -15.33
CA GLY A 284 5.57 -21.12 -14.67
C GLY A 284 6.63 -21.73 -15.59
N LYS A 285 6.29 -22.12 -16.82
CA LYS A 285 7.25 -22.61 -17.82
C LYS A 285 7.77 -21.51 -18.75
N ALA A 286 6.99 -20.45 -18.94
CA ALA A 286 7.34 -19.27 -19.71
C ALA A 286 8.43 -18.44 -19.01
#